data_AF-A0A928FCQ3-F1
#
_entry.id   AF-A0A928FCQ3-F1
#
_cell.length_a   1.000
_cell.length_b   1.000
_cell.length_c   1.000
_cell.angle_alpha   90.00
_cell.angle_beta   90.00
_cell.angle_gamma   90.00
#
_symmetry.space_group_name_H-M   'P 1'
#
loop_
_entity.id
_entity.type
_entity.pdbx_description
1 polymer ?
#
loop_
_entity_poly.entity_id
_entity_poly.type
_entity_poly.pdbx_seq_one_letter_code
_entity_poly.pdbx_strand_id
1 'polypeptide(L)'
;MKKAVAVFLCLLFVFAIIPLPVSAGNKTVVFLKNGGKGDGSSPSKAVGTIANAFDALDLSKDCLIVICGAFDQDATFDYGKDYSGSVKITSNFAGVDYGESDGAEYRALGCRFVLHGKIEFDDITIRLKENYFFFIANCHPIIFGDGVKTVFDAKPSGMDFASALSILGGYQNGVGMPDMASHRDINVTVLGGEKIFIGVFNRSVAYGNHYGNASITVGGKAKVGAICFTSVGAENLLCGNVRITVKDNAVVNYIFADGYYENVDVNSIVVNWEGGKIGAVSLNDARAIANKPETYNTEIFNPSLIRYSSKIMTQPTYKSVSSVFDTKVRIGTPSDTEPSFVTDAPIVIPEDSFVFDIDGESVDEVTADSDLNDSESAHVTVDHTSGSGGASADNGTSVTIAVLICAAIIAIGAVIIVFVLKKK
;
A
#
# COMPACT_ATOMS: atom_id res chain seq x y z
N MET A 1 -25.98 13.02 -61.51
CA MET A 1 -25.16 13.73 -60.50
C MET A 1 -25.95 14.02 -59.21
N LYS A 2 -26.47 12.98 -58.53
CA LYS A 2 -27.19 13.14 -57.24
C LYS A 2 -26.91 12.00 -56.24
N LYS A 3 -25.86 11.20 -56.47
CA LYS A 3 -25.48 10.07 -55.59
C LYS A 3 -24.02 10.08 -55.14
N ALA A 4 -23.24 11.10 -55.51
CA ALA A 4 -21.82 11.21 -55.14
C ALA A 4 -21.54 12.18 -53.99
N VAL A 5 -22.55 12.92 -53.51
CA VAL A 5 -22.38 13.94 -52.45
C VAL A 5 -22.72 13.39 -51.05
N ALA A 6 -23.48 12.29 -50.96
CA ALA A 6 -23.87 11.69 -49.67
C ALA A 6 -22.77 10.82 -49.02
N VAL A 7 -21.77 10.38 -49.77
CA VAL A 7 -20.69 9.50 -49.25
C VAL A 7 -19.53 10.33 -48.68
N PHE A 8 -19.39 11.60 -49.07
CA PHE A 8 -18.34 12.47 -48.55
C PHE A 8 -18.69 13.14 -47.20
N LEU A 9 -19.97 13.12 -46.80
CA LEU A 9 -20.40 13.68 -45.50
C LEU A 9 -20.42 12.65 -44.35
N CYS A 10 -20.41 11.35 -44.64
CA CYS A 10 -20.41 10.28 -43.61
C CYS A 10 -18.99 9.79 -43.24
N LEU A 11 -17.96 10.14 -43.99
CA LEU A 11 -16.56 9.75 -43.73
C LEU A 11 -15.75 10.80 -42.96
N LEU A 12 -16.37 11.94 -42.64
CA LEU A 12 -15.77 13.01 -41.82
C LEU A 12 -16.18 12.97 -40.34
N PHE A 13 -16.97 11.96 -39.93
CA PHE A 13 -17.43 11.79 -38.54
C PHE A 13 -16.76 10.63 -37.78
N VAL A 14 -15.76 9.95 -38.35
CA VAL A 14 -15.13 8.76 -37.73
C VAL A 14 -13.66 8.98 -37.32
N PHE A 15 -13.09 10.18 -37.50
CA PHE A 15 -11.69 10.48 -37.11
C PHE A 15 -11.53 11.75 -36.28
N ALA A 16 -12.39 11.91 -35.26
CA ALA A 16 -12.14 12.87 -34.18
C ALA A 16 -12.72 12.36 -32.85
N ILE A 17 -12.38 11.12 -32.45
CA ILE A 17 -12.14 10.87 -31.03
C ILE A 17 -10.64 11.09 -30.84
N ILE A 18 -10.25 12.36 -30.88
CA ILE A 18 -9.05 12.78 -30.17
C ILE A 18 -9.36 12.40 -28.72
N PRO A 19 -8.56 11.58 -28.02
CA PRO A 19 -8.68 11.51 -26.57
C PRO A 19 -8.52 12.96 -26.09
N LEU A 20 -9.64 13.57 -25.71
CA LEU A 20 -9.61 14.85 -25.02
C LEU A 20 -8.62 14.66 -23.87
N PRO A 21 -7.70 15.61 -23.64
CA PRO A 21 -6.90 15.56 -22.43
C PRO A 21 -7.86 15.32 -21.28
N VAL A 22 -7.60 14.27 -20.50
CA VAL A 22 -8.26 14.02 -19.22
C VAL A 22 -8.43 15.39 -18.57
N SER A 23 -9.68 15.81 -18.38
CA SER A 23 -9.96 17.08 -17.71
C SER A 23 -9.20 17.02 -16.40
N ALA A 24 -8.17 17.83 -16.23
CA ALA A 24 -7.57 18.01 -14.93
C ALA A 24 -8.71 18.40 -13.99
N GLY A 25 -8.86 17.69 -12.88
CA GLY A 25 -9.86 18.04 -11.89
C GLY A 25 -9.63 19.49 -11.44
N ASN A 26 -10.72 20.20 -11.20
CA ASN A 26 -10.69 21.64 -10.91
C ASN A 26 -11.34 21.99 -9.57
N LYS A 27 -11.70 20.96 -8.79
CA LYS A 27 -12.37 21.10 -7.49
C LYS A 27 -11.42 20.71 -6.38
N THR A 28 -11.57 21.35 -5.23
CA THR A 28 -10.92 20.90 -3.98
C THR A 28 -11.89 20.18 -3.06
N VAL A 29 -13.18 20.14 -3.39
CA VAL A 29 -14.20 19.40 -2.64
C VAL A 29 -15.10 18.64 -3.61
N VAL A 30 -15.29 17.35 -3.36
CA VAL A 30 -16.15 16.47 -4.15
C VAL A 30 -17.05 15.63 -3.25
N PHE A 31 -18.34 15.58 -3.54
CA PHE A 31 -19.31 14.75 -2.83
C PHE A 31 -19.45 13.37 -3.48
N LEU A 32 -19.45 12.30 -2.69
CA LEU A 32 -19.48 10.91 -3.13
C LEU A 32 -20.56 10.12 -2.38
N LYS A 33 -21.34 9.31 -3.10
CA LYS A 33 -22.25 8.30 -2.55
C LYS A 33 -22.60 7.24 -3.59
N ASN A 34 -23.11 6.09 -3.15
CA ASN A 34 -23.63 5.06 -4.04
C ASN A 34 -24.70 5.60 -5.00
N GLY A 35 -24.62 5.17 -6.27
CA GLY A 35 -25.58 5.55 -7.30
C GLY A 35 -25.53 7.01 -7.76
N GLY A 36 -24.56 7.79 -7.26
CA GLY A 36 -24.31 9.16 -7.72
C GLY A 36 -24.03 9.23 -9.22
N LYS A 37 -24.57 10.25 -9.89
CA LYS A 37 -24.43 10.49 -11.34
C LYS A 37 -24.07 11.95 -11.67
N GLY A 38 -23.83 12.76 -10.65
CA GLY A 38 -23.51 14.17 -10.81
C GLY A 38 -22.00 14.40 -11.00
N ASP A 39 -21.62 15.67 -10.88
CA ASP A 39 -20.25 16.17 -11.07
C ASP A 39 -19.47 16.35 -9.75
N GLY A 40 -20.06 15.93 -8.64
CA GLY A 40 -19.47 16.04 -7.30
C GLY A 40 -19.54 17.42 -6.68
N SER A 41 -20.21 18.40 -7.28
CA SER A 41 -20.24 19.80 -6.79
C SER A 41 -21.12 20.04 -5.56
N SER A 42 -22.03 19.11 -5.25
CA SER A 42 -22.93 19.19 -4.10
C SER A 42 -23.41 17.80 -3.67
N PRO A 43 -24.02 17.63 -2.48
CA PRO A 43 -24.60 16.35 -2.06
C PRO A 43 -25.67 15.79 -3.01
N SER A 44 -26.46 16.66 -3.63
CA SER A 44 -27.48 16.29 -4.63
C SER A 44 -26.89 15.96 -6.00
N LYS A 45 -25.64 16.37 -6.26
CA LYS A 45 -24.87 16.10 -7.47
C LYS A 45 -23.65 15.21 -7.20
N ALA A 46 -23.71 14.37 -6.17
CA ALA A 46 -22.60 13.48 -5.83
C ALA A 46 -22.19 12.57 -7.00
N VAL A 47 -20.89 12.30 -7.10
CA VAL A 47 -20.35 11.25 -7.98
C VAL A 47 -20.64 9.86 -7.38
N GLY A 48 -20.61 8.83 -8.23
CA GLY A 48 -20.97 7.45 -7.85
C GLY A 48 -19.80 6.54 -7.50
N THR A 49 -18.57 6.92 -7.82
CA THR A 49 -17.37 6.09 -7.63
C THR A 49 -16.22 6.93 -7.09
N ILE A 50 -15.30 6.27 -6.38
CA ILE A 50 -14.09 6.92 -5.88
C ILE A 50 -13.18 7.40 -7.03
N ALA A 51 -13.09 6.65 -8.14
CA ALA A 51 -12.35 7.08 -9.32
C ALA A 51 -12.88 8.41 -9.89
N ASN A 52 -14.21 8.54 -10.03
CA ASN A 52 -14.83 9.79 -10.48
C ASN A 52 -14.60 10.93 -9.47
N ALA A 53 -14.45 10.61 -8.18
CA ALA A 53 -14.12 11.62 -7.18
C ALA A 53 -12.70 12.15 -7.40
N PHE A 54 -11.71 11.27 -7.58
CA PHE A 54 -10.33 11.65 -7.87
C PHE A 54 -10.18 12.39 -9.20
N ASP A 55 -10.86 11.96 -10.27
CA ASP A 55 -10.84 12.64 -11.57
C ASP A 55 -11.40 14.08 -11.50
N ALA A 56 -12.34 14.33 -10.59
CA ALA A 56 -12.92 15.66 -10.40
C ALA A 56 -12.05 16.61 -9.56
N LEU A 57 -11.07 16.09 -8.82
CA LEU A 57 -10.23 16.84 -7.89
C LEU A 57 -8.99 17.45 -8.56
N ASP A 58 -8.66 18.68 -8.15
CA ASP A 58 -7.37 19.30 -8.44
C ASP A 58 -6.32 18.74 -7.49
N LEU A 59 -5.79 17.56 -7.81
CA LEU A 59 -4.87 16.81 -6.95
C LEU A 59 -3.49 17.48 -6.78
N SER A 60 -3.25 18.65 -7.38
CA SER A 60 -2.11 19.51 -7.04
C SER A 60 -2.29 20.24 -5.70
N LYS A 61 -3.51 20.24 -5.14
CA LYS A 61 -3.90 20.93 -3.91
C LYS A 61 -4.39 19.97 -2.83
N ASP A 62 -4.58 20.51 -1.63
CA ASP A 62 -5.33 19.84 -0.57
C ASP A 62 -6.81 19.77 -0.93
N CYS A 63 -7.30 18.54 -1.02
CA CYS A 63 -8.61 18.16 -1.52
C CYS A 63 -9.41 17.40 -0.47
N LEU A 64 -10.72 17.40 -0.65
CA LEU A 64 -11.69 16.76 0.22
C LEU A 64 -12.67 15.92 -0.59
N ILE A 65 -12.83 14.65 -0.21
CA ILE A 65 -13.95 13.81 -0.61
C ILE A 65 -14.92 13.74 0.57
N VAL A 66 -16.15 14.20 0.37
CA VAL A 66 -17.23 14.15 1.35
C VAL A 66 -18.13 12.98 1.02
N ILE A 67 -18.13 11.96 1.88
CA ILE A 67 -19.09 10.87 1.83
C ILE A 67 -20.42 11.40 2.34
N CYS A 68 -21.40 11.59 1.44
CA CYS A 68 -22.69 12.23 1.73
C CYS A 68 -23.89 11.26 1.72
N GLY A 69 -23.59 9.98 1.94
CA GLY A 69 -24.48 8.84 1.99
C GLY A 69 -23.62 7.57 1.98
N ALA A 70 -24.22 6.39 2.10
CA ALA A 70 -23.45 5.16 2.02
C ALA A 70 -22.65 5.07 0.70
N PHE A 71 -21.38 4.68 0.80
CA PHE A 71 -20.51 4.39 -0.34
C PHE A 71 -19.90 3.00 -0.18
N ASP A 72 -20.09 2.13 -1.16
CA ASP A 72 -19.50 0.79 -1.20
C ASP A 72 -18.30 0.78 -2.16
N GLN A 73 -17.14 0.37 -1.65
CA GLN A 73 -16.00 -0.02 -2.47
C GLN A 73 -15.93 -1.55 -2.53
N ASP A 74 -16.21 -2.08 -3.71
CA ASP A 74 -16.30 -3.52 -4.01
C ASP A 74 -15.13 -4.04 -4.87
N ALA A 75 -14.25 -3.15 -5.30
CA ALA A 75 -13.06 -3.46 -6.08
C ALA A 75 -11.82 -2.76 -5.52
N THR A 76 -10.65 -3.27 -5.90
CA THR A 76 -9.40 -2.54 -5.67
C THR A 76 -9.48 -1.16 -6.32
N PHE A 77 -9.28 -0.12 -5.52
CA PHE A 77 -9.07 1.22 -6.04
C PHE A 77 -7.57 1.47 -6.20
N ASP A 78 -7.18 1.77 -7.42
CA ASP A 78 -5.84 2.18 -7.83
C ASP A 78 -6.01 3.32 -8.84
N TYR A 79 -5.55 4.52 -8.48
CA TYR A 79 -5.67 5.69 -9.34
C TYR A 79 -4.62 5.70 -10.46
N GLY A 80 -3.48 5.02 -10.25
CA GLY A 80 -2.40 4.88 -11.23
C GLY A 80 -1.64 6.16 -11.57
N LYS A 81 -1.83 7.26 -10.84
CA LYS A 81 -1.19 8.56 -11.10
C LYS A 81 -0.80 9.26 -9.82
N ASP A 82 0.49 9.55 -9.69
CA ASP A 82 1.01 10.30 -8.55
C ASP A 82 0.47 11.74 -8.51
N TYR A 83 0.27 12.23 -7.29
CA TYR A 83 -0.18 13.60 -7.04
C TYR A 83 0.51 14.25 -5.84
N SER A 84 0.73 15.56 -5.93
CA SER A 84 1.52 16.34 -4.96
C SER A 84 0.70 16.91 -3.81
N GLY A 85 -0.61 17.07 -4.00
CA GLY A 85 -1.54 17.52 -2.97
C GLY A 85 -1.88 16.41 -1.96
N SER A 86 -2.97 16.62 -1.24
CA SER A 86 -3.50 15.63 -0.31
C SER A 86 -4.99 15.43 -0.53
N VAL A 87 -5.50 14.24 -0.20
CA VAL A 87 -6.94 13.96 -0.24
C VAL A 87 -7.39 13.52 1.14
N LYS A 88 -8.26 14.30 1.76
CA LYS A 88 -8.99 13.92 2.96
C LYS A 88 -10.34 13.31 2.59
N ILE A 89 -10.73 12.23 3.24
CA ILE A 89 -12.02 11.57 3.10
C ILE A 89 -12.76 11.70 4.44
N THR A 90 -13.95 12.29 4.41
CA THR A 90 -14.75 12.56 5.61
C THR A 90 -16.24 12.40 5.36
N SER A 91 -17.03 12.25 6.43
CA SER A 91 -18.49 12.40 6.39
C SER A 91 -19.01 13.68 7.03
N ASN A 92 -18.13 14.58 7.49
CA ASN A 92 -18.49 15.87 8.04
C ASN A 92 -17.99 17.01 7.15
N PHE A 93 -18.89 17.88 6.71
CA PHE A 93 -18.51 19.04 5.91
C PHE A 93 -19.43 20.23 6.10
N ALA A 94 -18.83 21.42 6.24
CA ALA A 94 -19.54 22.70 6.36
C ALA A 94 -20.62 22.71 7.47
N GLY A 95 -20.37 22.03 8.58
CA GLY A 95 -21.30 21.95 9.72
C GLY A 95 -22.41 20.90 9.58
N VAL A 96 -22.36 20.07 8.54
CA VAL A 96 -23.29 18.96 8.32
C VAL A 96 -22.56 17.64 8.56
N ASP A 97 -23.05 16.85 9.51
CA ASP A 97 -22.66 15.46 9.72
C ASP A 97 -23.56 14.55 8.86
N TYR A 98 -23.04 14.13 7.70
CA TYR A 98 -23.76 13.24 6.79
C TYR A 98 -23.88 11.81 7.35
N GLY A 99 -23.05 11.44 8.32
CA GLY A 99 -23.19 10.18 9.04
C GLY A 99 -24.50 10.13 9.82
N GLU A 100 -24.82 11.23 10.51
CA GLU A 100 -26.07 11.37 11.26
C GLU A 100 -27.28 11.66 10.36
N SER A 101 -27.16 12.58 9.38
CA SER A 101 -28.31 13.01 8.58
C SER A 101 -28.69 12.02 7.48
N ASP A 102 -27.71 11.33 6.89
CA ASP A 102 -27.89 10.58 5.64
C ASP A 102 -27.31 9.14 5.71
N GLY A 103 -26.86 8.70 6.89
CA GLY A 103 -26.27 7.38 7.08
C GLY A 103 -24.98 7.18 6.28
N ALA A 104 -24.19 8.25 6.12
CA ALA A 104 -22.93 8.21 5.42
C ALA A 104 -21.91 7.30 6.11
N GLU A 105 -21.41 6.34 5.34
CA GLU A 105 -20.38 5.39 5.77
C GLU A 105 -19.53 5.03 4.55
N TYR A 106 -18.24 4.83 4.77
CA TYR A 106 -17.37 4.20 3.79
C TYR A 106 -17.37 2.69 4.03
N ARG A 107 -17.86 1.90 3.09
CA ARG A 107 -18.05 0.46 3.23
C ARG A 107 -17.09 -0.29 2.31
N ALA A 108 -16.22 -1.12 2.88
CA ALA A 108 -15.25 -1.90 2.13
C ALA A 108 -15.67 -3.36 2.07
N LEU A 109 -15.75 -3.91 0.87
CA LEU A 109 -16.16 -5.29 0.60
C LEU A 109 -14.93 -6.10 0.15
N GLY A 110 -13.98 -6.33 1.07
CA GLY A 110 -12.84 -7.22 0.79
C GLY A 110 -11.93 -6.71 -0.32
N CYS A 111 -11.54 -5.44 -0.25
CA CYS A 111 -10.86 -4.73 -1.33
C CYS A 111 -9.55 -4.07 -0.88
N ARG A 112 -8.85 -3.47 -1.85
CA ARG A 112 -7.62 -2.68 -1.62
C ARG A 112 -7.80 -1.21 -1.97
N PHE A 113 -6.98 -0.36 -1.38
CA PHE A 113 -6.82 1.04 -1.74
C PHE A 113 -5.32 1.32 -1.92
N VAL A 114 -4.91 1.60 -3.14
CA VAL A 114 -3.52 1.91 -3.50
C VAL A 114 -3.33 3.42 -3.50
N LEU A 115 -2.34 3.92 -2.75
CA LEU A 115 -2.06 5.34 -2.67
C LEU A 115 -1.06 5.77 -3.74
N HIS A 116 -1.28 6.98 -4.24
CA HIS A 116 -0.42 7.71 -5.18
C HIS A 116 -0.09 9.13 -4.67
N GLY A 117 -0.44 9.40 -3.42
CA GLY A 117 -0.27 10.69 -2.76
C GLY A 117 -0.85 10.61 -1.36
N LYS A 118 -0.75 11.69 -0.58
CA LYS A 118 -1.19 11.70 0.82
C LYS A 118 -2.70 11.46 0.91
N ILE A 119 -3.10 10.55 1.82
CA ILE A 119 -4.50 10.28 2.15
C ILE A 119 -4.75 10.46 3.65
N GLU A 120 -5.87 11.07 3.99
CA GLU A 120 -6.36 11.21 5.36
C GLU A 120 -7.82 10.75 5.42
N PHE A 121 -8.17 9.94 6.42
CA PHE A 121 -9.56 9.67 6.79
C PHE A 121 -9.83 10.36 8.12
N ASP A 122 -10.89 11.15 8.20
CA ASP A 122 -11.24 11.84 9.44
C ASP A 122 -12.76 12.07 9.54
N ASP A 123 -13.28 12.11 10.78
CA ASP A 123 -14.72 12.24 11.06
C ASP A 123 -15.60 11.34 10.15
N ILE A 124 -15.30 10.05 10.16
CA ILE A 124 -15.93 9.07 9.25
C ILE A 124 -16.05 7.69 9.89
N THR A 125 -17.14 6.99 9.54
CA THR A 125 -17.30 5.57 9.84
C THR A 125 -16.83 4.73 8.66
N ILE A 126 -15.83 3.89 8.90
CA ILE A 126 -15.35 2.84 7.98
C ILE A 126 -15.98 1.52 8.40
N ARG A 127 -16.83 0.94 7.55
CA ARG A 127 -17.46 -0.35 7.77
C ARG A 127 -16.80 -1.43 6.92
N LEU A 128 -16.23 -2.44 7.55
CA LEU A 128 -15.73 -3.64 6.87
C LEU A 128 -16.89 -4.61 6.72
N LYS A 129 -17.35 -4.78 5.47
CA LYS A 129 -18.37 -5.77 5.10
C LYS A 129 -17.80 -7.19 5.03
N GLU A 130 -16.52 -7.31 4.69
CA GLU A 130 -15.77 -8.55 4.67
C GLU A 130 -14.58 -8.51 5.64
N ASN A 131 -13.75 -9.56 5.65
CA ASN A 131 -12.68 -9.72 6.64
C ASN A 131 -11.55 -8.69 6.55
N TYR A 132 -11.39 -7.98 5.44
CA TYR A 132 -10.31 -7.02 5.28
C TYR A 132 -10.69 -5.79 4.46
N PHE A 133 -9.98 -4.71 4.74
CA PHE A 133 -9.82 -3.57 3.84
C PHE A 133 -8.36 -3.16 3.91
N PHE A 134 -7.66 -3.18 2.78
CA PHE A 134 -6.21 -3.11 2.76
C PHE A 134 -5.68 -1.90 2.00
N PHE A 135 -5.10 -0.95 2.73
CA PHE A 135 -4.37 0.19 2.21
C PHE A 135 -2.93 -0.17 1.90
N ILE A 136 -2.50 0.11 0.68
CA ILE A 136 -1.11 -0.01 0.22
C ILE A 136 -0.62 1.41 -0.01
N ALA A 137 0.21 1.90 0.91
CA ALA A 137 0.54 3.31 0.96
C ALA A 137 1.62 3.71 -0.05
N ASN A 138 2.41 2.78 -0.59
CA ASN A 138 3.48 3.07 -1.56
C ASN A 138 4.39 4.22 -1.09
N CYS A 139 4.74 4.23 0.20
CA CYS A 139 5.51 5.27 0.86
C CYS A 139 4.87 6.68 0.80
N HIS A 140 3.57 6.79 0.54
CA HIS A 140 2.82 8.02 0.71
C HIS A 140 2.23 8.10 2.13
N PRO A 141 2.12 9.31 2.72
CA PRO A 141 1.56 9.44 4.04
C PRO A 141 0.09 9.00 4.10
N ILE A 142 -0.24 8.20 5.12
CA ILE A 142 -1.61 7.79 5.43
C ILE A 142 -1.96 8.15 6.88
N ILE A 143 -3.12 8.78 7.06
CA ILE A 143 -3.60 9.24 8.36
C ILE A 143 -5.02 8.73 8.59
N PHE A 144 -5.25 8.02 9.69
CA PHE A 144 -6.57 7.86 10.29
C PHE A 144 -6.69 8.82 11.47
N GLY A 145 -7.49 9.87 11.31
CA GLY A 145 -7.78 10.86 12.35
C GLY A 145 -8.51 10.27 13.55
N ASP A 146 -8.62 11.04 14.63
CA ASP A 146 -9.23 10.59 15.88
C ASP A 146 -10.77 10.45 15.77
N GLY A 147 -11.37 11.13 14.78
CA GLY A 147 -12.77 10.98 14.39
C GLY A 147 -13.10 9.68 13.65
N VAL A 148 -12.09 8.87 13.27
CA VAL A 148 -12.32 7.59 12.57
C VAL A 148 -12.96 6.57 13.50
N LYS A 149 -14.12 6.06 13.08
CA LYS A 149 -14.84 4.94 13.72
C LYS A 149 -14.81 3.75 12.79
N THR A 150 -14.65 2.55 13.35
CA THR A 150 -14.72 1.30 12.57
C THR A 150 -15.92 0.46 12.99
N VAL A 151 -16.60 -0.13 12.02
CA VAL A 151 -17.67 -1.10 12.24
C VAL A 151 -17.37 -2.36 11.42
N PHE A 152 -17.71 -3.53 11.95
CA PHE A 152 -17.43 -4.79 11.28
C PHE A 152 -18.70 -5.62 11.16
N ASP A 153 -19.05 -5.98 9.93
CA ASP A 153 -20.06 -7.01 9.68
C ASP A 153 -19.38 -8.40 9.76
N ALA A 154 -18.09 -8.47 9.42
CA ALA A 154 -17.21 -9.61 9.63
C ALA A 154 -16.55 -9.63 11.03
N LYS A 155 -15.67 -10.59 11.31
CA LYS A 155 -14.94 -10.71 12.59
C LYS A 155 -13.42 -10.65 12.41
N PRO A 156 -12.85 -9.53 11.92
CA PRO A 156 -11.41 -9.41 11.76
C PRO A 156 -10.67 -9.54 13.09
N SER A 157 -9.56 -10.27 13.06
CA SER A 157 -8.68 -10.44 14.21
C SER A 157 -8.01 -9.11 14.59
N GLY A 158 -7.66 -8.29 13.59
CA GLY A 158 -6.77 -7.13 13.70
C GLY A 158 -5.29 -7.52 13.67
N MET A 159 -4.97 -8.79 13.42
CA MET A 159 -3.63 -9.34 13.58
C MET A 159 -2.94 -9.60 12.24
N ASP A 160 -3.58 -9.56 11.09
CA ASP A 160 -2.93 -9.81 9.80
C ASP A 160 -3.67 -9.10 8.67
N PHE A 161 -3.02 -9.01 7.50
CA PHE A 161 -3.56 -8.34 6.31
C PHE A 161 -4.89 -8.90 5.80
N ALA A 162 -5.15 -10.20 6.01
CA ALA A 162 -6.36 -10.87 5.52
C ALA A 162 -7.53 -10.76 6.52
N SER A 163 -7.29 -10.23 7.71
CA SER A 163 -8.25 -10.19 8.82
C SER A 163 -8.15 -8.88 9.61
N ALA A 164 -8.04 -7.75 8.93
CA ALA A 164 -7.94 -6.42 9.56
C ALA A 164 -8.31 -5.26 8.61
N LEU A 165 -8.57 -4.10 9.21
CA LEU A 165 -8.37 -2.81 8.54
C LEU A 165 -6.86 -2.58 8.44
N SER A 166 -6.28 -2.88 7.30
CA SER A 166 -4.84 -3.05 7.18
C SER A 166 -4.17 -1.89 6.48
N ILE A 167 -2.98 -1.51 6.94
CA ILE A 167 -2.12 -0.52 6.33
C ILE A 167 -0.77 -1.17 6.07
N LEU A 168 -0.30 -1.11 4.82
CA LEU A 168 1.09 -1.38 4.45
C LEU A 168 1.74 -0.06 4.09
N GLY A 169 2.81 0.32 4.80
CA GLY A 169 3.47 1.61 4.63
C GLY A 169 4.18 1.79 3.28
N GLY A 170 4.85 0.76 2.78
CA GLY A 170 5.44 0.74 1.45
C GLY A 170 4.64 -0.11 0.46
N TYR A 171 5.30 -1.07 -0.19
CA TYR A 171 4.86 -1.67 -1.45
C TYR A 171 4.37 -3.12 -1.30
N GLN A 172 3.43 -3.53 -2.13
CA GLN A 172 3.01 -4.93 -2.23
C GLN A 172 3.38 -5.50 -3.61
N ASN A 173 3.93 -6.71 -3.64
CA ASN A 173 4.16 -7.42 -4.90
C ASN A 173 2.87 -7.59 -5.71
N GLY A 174 2.99 -7.40 -7.03
CA GLY A 174 1.90 -7.50 -8.00
C GLY A 174 0.88 -6.36 -7.97
N VAL A 175 1.11 -5.27 -7.22
CA VAL A 175 0.17 -4.15 -7.11
C VAL A 175 0.89 -2.82 -7.30
N GLY A 176 0.36 -1.95 -8.17
CA GLY A 176 0.82 -0.56 -8.31
C GLY A 176 2.23 -0.36 -8.91
N MET A 177 2.80 -1.36 -9.59
CA MET A 177 4.18 -1.38 -10.09
C MET A 177 5.21 -1.08 -8.98
N PRO A 178 5.37 -1.99 -8.01
CA PRO A 178 6.14 -1.73 -6.81
C PRO A 178 7.63 -1.55 -7.14
N ASP A 179 8.27 -0.54 -6.54
CA ASP A 179 9.73 -0.47 -6.56
C ASP A 179 10.30 -1.66 -5.77
N MET A 180 11.21 -2.42 -6.38
CA MET A 180 11.84 -3.56 -5.70
C MET A 180 12.74 -3.11 -4.54
N ALA A 181 13.41 -1.95 -4.69
CA ALA A 181 14.17 -1.29 -3.64
C ALA A 181 13.65 0.14 -3.47
N SER A 182 13.70 0.69 -2.26
CA SER A 182 13.20 2.05 -2.03
C SER A 182 13.93 2.76 -0.89
N HIS A 183 14.24 4.04 -1.13
CA HIS A 183 14.78 4.95 -0.11
C HIS A 183 13.70 5.89 0.45
N ARG A 184 12.44 5.72 0.04
CA ARG A 184 11.36 6.62 0.42
C ARG A 184 10.92 6.39 1.86
N ASP A 185 10.82 7.47 2.62
CA ASP A 185 10.31 7.44 3.99
C ASP A 185 8.85 7.00 4.06
N ILE A 186 8.51 6.29 5.13
CA ILE A 186 7.18 5.77 5.42
C ILE A 186 6.58 6.57 6.58
N ASN A 187 5.36 7.06 6.40
CA ASN A 187 4.67 7.86 7.41
C ASN A 187 3.23 7.36 7.59
N VAL A 188 2.98 6.70 8.73
CA VAL A 188 1.66 6.16 9.09
C VAL A 188 1.20 6.77 10.41
N THR A 189 0.00 7.34 10.43
CA THR A 189 -0.60 7.87 11.66
C THR A 189 -1.99 7.27 11.87
N VAL A 190 -2.25 6.73 13.06
CA VAL A 190 -3.53 6.13 13.44
C VAL A 190 -3.95 6.66 14.81
N LEU A 191 -4.97 7.51 14.82
CA LEU A 191 -5.51 8.15 16.03
C LEU A 191 -6.91 7.63 16.40
N GLY A 192 -7.63 7.05 15.43
CA GLY A 192 -8.94 6.43 15.57
C GLY A 192 -9.04 5.06 14.88
N GLY A 193 -10.17 4.38 15.11
CA GLY A 193 -10.44 3.02 14.61
C GLY A 193 -9.91 1.88 15.48
N GLU A 194 -10.38 0.66 15.19
CA GLU A 194 -9.93 -0.57 15.86
C GLU A 194 -9.74 -1.73 14.87
N LYS A 195 -9.16 -2.85 15.32
CA LYS A 195 -8.83 -4.03 14.50
C LYS A 195 -7.91 -3.69 13.32
N ILE A 196 -6.91 -2.86 13.61
CA ILE A 196 -5.95 -2.39 12.61
C ILE A 196 -4.69 -3.23 12.63
N PHE A 197 -4.21 -3.63 11.46
CA PHE A 197 -2.89 -4.24 11.27
C PHE A 197 -2.00 -3.28 10.48
N ILE A 198 -0.78 -3.06 10.95
CA ILE A 198 0.20 -2.20 10.24
C ILE A 198 1.40 -3.08 9.86
N GLY A 199 1.66 -3.24 8.56
CA GLY A 199 2.97 -3.67 8.08
C GLY A 199 3.75 -2.45 7.63
N VAL A 200 5.01 -2.34 8.05
CA VAL A 200 5.77 -1.11 7.83
C VAL A 200 6.29 -1.01 6.39
N PHE A 201 7.16 -1.93 5.96
CA PHE A 201 7.94 -1.75 4.73
C PHE A 201 7.25 -2.33 3.50
N ASN A 202 7.34 -3.64 3.26
CA ASN A 202 6.74 -4.25 2.09
C ASN A 202 5.95 -5.51 2.44
N ARG A 203 5.20 -6.01 1.45
CA ARG A 203 4.59 -7.32 1.51
C ARG A 203 4.90 -8.14 0.26
N SER A 204 5.57 -9.27 0.45
CA SER A 204 5.91 -10.23 -0.60
C SER A 204 6.73 -9.68 -1.76
N VAL A 205 7.41 -8.55 -1.55
CA VAL A 205 8.41 -8.01 -2.50
C VAL A 205 9.72 -8.69 -2.14
N ALA A 206 10.08 -9.70 -2.94
CA ALA A 206 11.37 -10.37 -2.82
C ALA A 206 12.43 -9.51 -3.51
N TYR A 207 13.59 -9.40 -2.89
CA TYR A 207 14.78 -8.71 -3.39
C TYR A 207 14.64 -7.18 -3.46
N GLY A 208 15.68 -6.49 -2.96
CA GLY A 208 15.76 -5.02 -2.92
C GLY A 208 15.53 -4.46 -1.53
N ASN A 209 16.49 -3.67 -1.08
CA ASN A 209 16.48 -3.12 0.27
C ASN A 209 15.56 -1.90 0.37
N HIS A 210 14.93 -1.73 1.53
CA HIS A 210 13.99 -0.65 1.81
C HIS A 210 14.55 0.27 2.88
N TYR A 211 15.40 1.19 2.47
CA TYR A 211 16.24 2.02 3.33
C TYR A 211 15.56 3.26 3.91
N GLY A 212 14.37 3.62 3.44
CA GLY A 212 13.62 4.77 3.96
C GLY A 212 13.35 4.66 5.45
N ASN A 213 13.28 5.80 6.14
CA ASN A 213 12.92 5.83 7.55
C ASN A 213 11.41 5.64 7.70
N ALA A 214 11.00 4.78 8.62
CA ALA A 214 9.61 4.55 8.97
C ALA A 214 9.22 5.27 10.26
N SER A 215 8.20 6.12 10.18
CA SER A 215 7.59 6.83 11.31
C SER A 215 6.14 6.39 11.46
N ILE A 216 5.86 5.63 12.52
CA ILE A 216 4.53 5.11 12.84
C ILE A 216 4.05 5.79 14.13
N THR A 217 2.91 6.47 14.07
CA THR A 217 2.28 7.09 15.24
C THR A 217 0.94 6.45 15.53
N VAL A 218 0.77 5.91 16.73
CA VAL A 218 -0.51 5.42 17.25
C VAL A 218 -0.91 6.26 18.46
N GLY A 219 -2.01 7.00 18.35
CA GLY A 219 -2.46 7.95 19.36
C GLY A 219 -3.98 7.96 19.54
N GLY A 220 -4.50 9.02 20.15
CA GLY A 220 -5.93 9.19 20.37
C GLY A 220 -6.56 8.02 21.12
N LYS A 221 -7.53 7.35 20.47
CA LYS A 221 -8.26 6.18 20.99
C LYS A 221 -8.10 4.94 20.09
N ALA A 222 -7.15 4.96 19.17
CA ALA A 222 -6.91 3.87 18.24
C ALA A 222 -6.65 2.55 18.96
N LYS A 223 -7.15 1.44 18.40
CA LYS A 223 -6.84 0.07 18.86
C LYS A 223 -6.23 -0.75 17.73
N VAL A 224 -4.91 -0.70 17.65
CA VAL A 224 -4.10 -1.47 16.70
C VAL A 224 -3.89 -2.87 17.25
N GLY A 225 -4.24 -3.88 16.46
CA GLY A 225 -4.02 -5.28 16.82
C GLY A 225 -2.55 -5.64 16.76
N ALA A 226 -1.89 -5.39 15.62
CA ALA A 226 -0.44 -5.57 15.54
C ALA A 226 0.26 -4.61 14.60
N ILE A 227 1.54 -4.36 14.90
CA ILE A 227 2.50 -3.68 14.03
C ILE A 227 3.61 -4.68 13.71
N CYS A 228 3.74 -5.04 12.44
CA CYS A 228 4.91 -5.71 11.91
C CYS A 228 5.93 -4.66 11.47
N PHE A 229 7.04 -4.52 12.19
CA PHE A 229 8.01 -3.47 11.92
C PHE A 229 9.04 -3.82 10.84
N THR A 230 9.10 -5.08 10.43
CA THR A 230 9.87 -5.56 9.27
C THR A 230 8.97 -5.70 8.04
N SER A 231 9.53 -6.07 6.90
CA SER A 231 8.76 -6.54 5.74
C SER A 231 8.03 -7.85 6.04
N VAL A 232 6.87 -8.03 5.43
CA VAL A 232 5.99 -9.19 5.64
C VAL A 232 6.04 -10.11 4.43
N GLY A 233 6.27 -11.40 4.63
CA GLY A 233 6.21 -12.33 3.50
C GLY A 233 7.34 -12.21 2.49
N ALA A 234 8.48 -11.63 2.88
CA ALA A 234 9.64 -11.33 2.05
C ALA A 234 10.92 -11.94 2.64
N GLU A 235 11.95 -12.12 1.83
CA GLU A 235 13.20 -12.81 2.21
C GLU A 235 14.41 -11.95 1.81
N ASN A 236 15.50 -12.08 2.58
CA ASN A 236 16.83 -11.55 2.28
C ASN A 236 16.84 -10.05 1.94
N LEU A 237 16.35 -9.22 2.85
CA LEU A 237 16.32 -7.77 2.65
C LEU A 237 16.63 -7.01 3.94
N LEU A 238 17.16 -5.81 3.75
CA LEU A 238 17.40 -4.84 4.80
C LEU A 238 16.34 -3.73 4.78
N CYS A 239 15.69 -3.55 5.91
CA CYS A 239 14.81 -2.43 6.21
C CYS A 239 15.55 -1.27 6.88
N GLY A 240 15.10 -0.05 6.61
CA GLY A 240 15.62 1.17 7.20
C GLY A 240 15.25 1.32 8.67
N ASN A 241 15.30 2.55 9.16
CA ASN A 241 15.10 2.81 10.58
C ASN A 241 13.62 2.86 10.94
N VAL A 242 13.23 2.29 12.09
CA VAL A 242 11.84 2.29 12.54
C VAL A 242 11.67 3.10 13.81
N ARG A 243 10.76 4.07 13.78
CA ARG A 243 10.25 4.77 14.94
C ARG A 243 8.76 4.50 15.12
N ILE A 244 8.39 3.90 16.25
CA ILE A 244 6.99 3.70 16.64
C ILE A 244 6.71 4.58 17.86
N THR A 245 5.72 5.47 17.76
CA THR A 245 5.27 6.31 18.88
C THR A 245 3.87 5.89 19.30
N VAL A 246 3.72 5.49 20.56
CA VAL A 246 2.43 5.14 21.19
C VAL A 246 2.10 6.17 22.26
N LYS A 247 0.99 6.88 22.10
CA LYS A 247 0.61 8.01 22.96
C LYS A 247 -0.88 8.03 23.30
N ASP A 248 -1.28 9.00 24.11
CA ASP A 248 -2.65 9.23 24.56
C ASP A 248 -3.30 7.99 25.21
N ASN A 249 -4.44 7.53 24.70
CA ASN A 249 -5.18 6.35 25.17
C ASN A 249 -5.14 5.20 24.15
N ALA A 250 -4.20 5.24 23.21
CA ALA A 250 -4.05 4.21 22.19
C ALA A 250 -3.80 2.83 22.82
N VAL A 251 -4.19 1.79 22.10
CA VAL A 251 -3.85 0.40 22.41
C VAL A 251 -3.15 -0.21 21.21
N VAL A 252 -1.96 -0.76 21.43
CA VAL A 252 -1.24 -1.61 20.48
C VAL A 252 -1.10 -2.97 21.14
N ASN A 253 -1.80 -3.99 20.66
CA ASN A 253 -1.73 -5.30 21.33
C ASN A 253 -0.36 -5.95 21.12
N TYR A 254 0.22 -5.79 19.93
CA TYR A 254 1.46 -6.48 19.60
C TYR A 254 2.36 -5.70 18.63
N ILE A 255 3.67 -5.65 18.91
CA ILE A 255 4.69 -5.13 17.99
C ILE A 255 5.69 -6.25 17.74
N PHE A 256 5.97 -6.57 16.49
CA PHE A 256 6.79 -7.73 16.17
C PHE A 256 7.56 -7.60 14.86
N ALA A 257 8.65 -8.35 14.74
CA ALA A 257 9.27 -8.67 13.46
C ALA A 257 8.59 -9.89 12.84
N ASP A 258 8.29 -9.85 11.54
CA ASP A 258 7.95 -11.06 10.79
C ASP A 258 9.23 -11.88 10.58
N GLY A 259 9.37 -12.95 11.36
CA GLY A 259 10.45 -13.91 11.28
C GLY A 259 10.05 -15.20 10.55
N TYR A 260 8.95 -15.21 9.77
CA TYR A 260 8.55 -16.42 9.04
C TYR A 260 9.49 -16.75 7.87
N TYR A 261 10.23 -15.76 7.37
CA TYR A 261 11.04 -15.83 6.17
C TYR A 261 12.49 -15.43 6.48
N GLU A 262 13.46 -15.99 5.75
CA GLU A 262 14.90 -15.87 6.05
C GLU A 262 15.38 -14.41 5.89
N ASN A 263 16.16 -13.92 6.88
CA ASN A 263 16.97 -12.70 6.83
C ASN A 263 16.22 -11.42 6.43
N VAL A 264 15.18 -11.05 7.19
CA VAL A 264 14.57 -9.71 7.10
C VAL A 264 15.09 -8.86 8.26
N ASP A 265 16.13 -8.09 7.96
CA ASP A 265 16.86 -7.30 8.95
C ASP A 265 16.35 -5.87 8.99
N VAL A 266 16.62 -5.18 10.10
CA VAL A 266 16.28 -3.78 10.27
C VAL A 266 17.47 -3.00 10.82
N ASN A 267 17.71 -1.81 10.28
CA ASN A 267 18.86 -1.01 10.72
C ASN A 267 18.72 -0.61 12.20
N SER A 268 17.53 -0.19 12.63
CA SER A 268 17.27 0.15 14.04
C SER A 268 15.77 0.19 14.36
N ILE A 269 15.43 0.02 15.65
CA ILE A 269 14.08 0.24 16.16
C ILE A 269 14.07 1.10 17.41
N VAL A 270 13.23 2.13 17.40
CA VAL A 270 12.92 3.00 18.54
C VAL A 270 11.42 2.96 18.83
N VAL A 271 11.05 2.62 20.07
CA VAL A 271 9.68 2.70 20.55
C VAL A 271 9.54 3.82 21.58
N ASN A 272 8.81 4.88 21.22
CA ASN A 272 8.41 5.96 22.11
C ASN A 272 7.06 5.62 22.75
N TRP A 273 7.09 5.06 23.96
CA TRP A 273 5.91 4.74 24.76
C TRP A 273 5.56 5.92 25.69
N GLU A 274 4.88 6.91 25.14
CA GLU A 274 4.51 8.14 25.83
C GLU A 274 3.22 7.98 26.66
N GLY A 275 2.28 7.20 26.14
CA GLY A 275 0.96 6.94 26.71
C GLY A 275 0.35 5.63 26.18
N GLY A 276 -0.94 5.39 26.44
CA GLY A 276 -1.62 4.20 25.93
C GLY A 276 -1.06 2.88 26.46
N LYS A 277 -1.45 1.75 25.86
CA LYS A 277 -1.02 0.39 26.25
C LYS A 277 -0.28 -0.29 25.11
N ILE A 278 0.85 -0.93 25.44
CA ILE A 278 1.50 -1.92 24.59
C ILE A 278 1.32 -3.28 25.27
N GLY A 279 0.72 -4.24 24.56
CA GLY A 279 0.45 -5.57 25.10
C GLY A 279 1.70 -6.43 25.19
N ALA A 280 2.38 -6.64 24.06
CA ALA A 280 3.64 -7.35 23.97
C ALA A 280 4.52 -6.81 22.84
N VAL A 281 5.82 -7.09 22.92
CA VAL A 281 6.81 -6.81 21.88
C VAL A 281 7.65 -8.06 21.67
N SER A 282 7.91 -8.44 20.43
CA SER A 282 8.98 -9.39 20.09
C SER A 282 9.87 -8.81 19.00
N LEU A 283 11.16 -8.66 19.29
CA LEU A 283 12.10 -8.14 18.31
C LEU A 283 12.58 -9.22 17.33
N ASN A 284 12.50 -10.50 17.72
CA ASN A 284 13.13 -11.62 17.03
C ASN A 284 12.14 -12.80 16.88
N ASP A 285 10.96 -12.57 16.27
CA ASP A 285 9.85 -13.53 16.01
C ASP A 285 8.75 -13.65 17.10
N ALA A 286 7.47 -13.69 16.68
CA ALA A 286 6.49 -14.55 17.37
C ALA A 286 5.28 -15.01 16.53
N ARG A 287 5.44 -15.33 15.25
CA ARG A 287 4.46 -16.19 14.55
C ARG A 287 5.02 -17.54 14.12
N ALA A 288 6.33 -17.75 14.20
CA ALA A 288 6.97 -18.88 13.53
C ALA A 288 7.84 -19.77 14.42
N ILE A 289 7.51 -20.05 15.69
CA ILE A 289 8.23 -21.12 16.42
C ILE A 289 7.30 -22.13 17.08
N ALA A 290 6.73 -23.01 16.24
CA ALA A 290 6.45 -24.38 16.66
C ALA A 290 7.41 -25.40 16.03
N ASN A 291 8.14 -25.07 14.94
CA ASN A 291 8.84 -26.13 14.17
C ASN A 291 10.29 -25.87 13.71
N LYS A 292 10.89 -24.67 13.71
CA LYS A 292 12.33 -24.46 13.40
C LYS A 292 12.91 -23.16 14.00
N PRO A 293 13.40 -23.16 15.26
CA PRO A 293 13.92 -21.95 15.93
C PRO A 293 15.27 -21.44 15.41
N GLU A 294 16.03 -22.26 14.68
CA GLU A 294 17.46 -22.01 14.40
C GLU A 294 17.73 -21.35 13.05
N THR A 295 16.71 -21.14 12.21
CA THR A 295 16.88 -20.79 10.78
C THR A 295 16.35 -19.41 10.39
N TYR A 296 15.59 -18.75 11.26
CA TYR A 296 14.91 -17.49 10.93
C TYR A 296 15.14 -16.46 12.03
N ASN A 297 16.11 -15.56 11.82
CA ASN A 297 16.39 -14.46 12.74
C ASN A 297 16.24 -13.15 11.98
N THR A 298 15.53 -12.19 12.59
CA THR A 298 15.67 -10.77 12.25
C THR A 298 16.88 -10.25 13.02
N GLU A 299 17.86 -9.69 12.32
CA GLU A 299 18.91 -8.91 12.94
C GLU A 299 18.50 -7.44 13.07
N ILE A 300 18.87 -6.83 14.19
CA ILE A 300 18.74 -5.40 14.43
C ILE A 300 20.15 -4.85 14.60
N PHE A 301 20.67 -4.15 13.58
CA PHE A 301 22.10 -3.78 13.55
C PHE A 301 22.50 -2.76 14.62
N ASN A 302 21.59 -1.86 14.99
CA ASN A 302 21.81 -0.89 16.06
C ASN A 302 21.06 -1.26 17.34
N PRO A 303 21.57 -0.91 18.53
CA PRO A 303 20.90 -1.19 19.80
C PRO A 303 19.45 -0.71 19.79
N SER A 304 18.54 -1.64 20.07
CA SER A 304 17.11 -1.36 20.17
C SER A 304 16.82 -0.44 21.37
N LEU A 305 15.94 0.53 21.17
CA LEU A 305 15.64 1.56 22.18
C LEU A 305 14.15 1.63 22.50
N ILE A 306 13.82 1.61 23.79
CA ILE A 306 12.52 2.03 24.30
C ILE A 306 12.64 3.31 25.13
N ARG A 307 11.91 4.35 24.71
CA ARG A 307 11.69 5.57 25.48
C ARG A 307 10.32 5.50 26.13
N TYR A 308 10.22 5.77 27.42
CA TYR A 308 8.95 5.62 28.13
C TYR A 308 8.66 6.79 29.08
N SER A 309 7.39 7.19 29.17
CA SER A 309 6.97 8.19 30.15
C SER A 309 6.87 7.60 31.55
N SER A 310 6.92 8.46 32.57
CA SER A 310 6.81 8.04 33.98
C SER A 310 5.54 7.23 34.28
N LYS A 311 4.43 7.52 33.57
CA LYS A 311 3.14 6.85 33.77
C LYS A 311 3.19 5.40 33.32
N ILE A 312 3.98 5.09 32.30
CA ILE A 312 4.10 3.75 31.72
C ILE A 312 4.66 2.74 32.71
N MET A 313 5.55 3.16 33.61
CA MET A 313 6.17 2.25 34.60
C MET A 313 5.16 1.54 35.51
N THR A 314 3.94 2.08 35.62
CA THR A 314 2.86 1.49 36.42
C THR A 314 2.04 0.44 35.67
N GLN A 315 2.25 0.29 34.36
CA GLN A 315 1.50 -0.67 33.57
C GLN A 315 1.96 -2.10 33.81
N PRO A 316 1.02 -3.08 33.87
CA PRO A 316 1.37 -4.48 34.08
C PRO A 316 2.36 -5.04 33.05
N THR A 317 2.28 -4.57 31.79
CA THR A 317 3.11 -5.02 30.67
C THR A 317 4.47 -4.32 30.58
N TYR A 318 4.72 -3.28 31.40
CA TYR A 318 5.96 -2.50 31.28
C TYR A 318 7.22 -3.37 31.41
N LYS A 319 7.25 -4.26 32.40
CA LYS A 319 8.43 -5.12 32.64
C LYS A 319 8.71 -6.05 31.47
N SER A 320 7.68 -6.71 30.93
CA SER A 320 7.81 -7.64 29.82
C SER A 320 8.09 -6.96 28.48
N VAL A 321 7.50 -5.77 28.25
CA VAL A 321 7.73 -5.00 27.03
C VAL A 321 9.12 -4.35 27.05
N SER A 322 9.52 -3.72 28.15
CA SER A 322 10.82 -3.05 28.22
C SER A 322 12.00 -4.01 28.33
N SER A 323 11.80 -5.26 28.74
CA SER A 323 12.89 -6.23 28.89
C SER A 323 13.53 -6.66 27.58
N VAL A 324 12.81 -6.56 26.45
CA VAL A 324 13.32 -7.01 25.14
C VAL A 324 14.22 -5.99 24.46
N PHE A 325 14.27 -4.74 24.94
CA PHE A 325 15.09 -3.68 24.36
C PHE A 325 16.45 -3.58 25.06
N ASP A 326 17.49 -3.32 24.27
CA ASP A 326 18.87 -3.13 24.74
C ASP A 326 18.99 -1.89 25.62
N THR A 327 18.36 -0.79 25.18
CA THR A 327 18.43 0.51 25.85
C THR A 327 17.05 0.97 26.31
N LYS A 328 16.98 1.51 27.52
CA LYS A 328 15.74 1.96 28.18
C LYS A 328 15.96 3.37 28.70
N VAL A 329 15.20 4.33 28.18
CA VAL A 329 15.32 5.75 28.55
C VAL A 329 13.98 6.27 29.04
N ARG A 330 13.98 6.89 30.22
CA ARG A 330 12.80 7.60 30.72
C ARG A 330 12.71 8.96 30.04
N ILE A 331 11.54 9.30 29.50
CA ILE A 331 11.27 10.62 28.90
C ILE A 331 11.15 11.67 30.02
N GLY A 332 11.81 12.82 29.85
CA GLY A 332 11.80 13.97 30.76
C GLY A 332 12.96 14.00 31.75
N THR A 333 14.04 13.26 31.52
CA THR A 333 15.23 13.23 32.41
C THR A 333 16.34 14.12 31.85
N PRO A 334 17.19 14.82 32.63
CA PRO A 334 18.18 15.76 32.08
C PRO A 334 19.25 15.16 31.15
N SER A 335 19.36 13.83 31.09
CA SER A 335 20.15 13.12 30.07
C SER A 335 19.37 12.88 28.76
N ASP A 336 18.23 13.55 28.56
CA ASP A 336 17.40 13.57 27.35
C ASP A 336 18.08 14.28 26.16
N THR A 337 19.41 14.36 26.15
CA THR A 337 20.08 14.26 24.85
C THR A 337 19.60 12.94 24.26
N GLU A 338 18.80 13.00 23.19
CA GLU A 338 18.55 11.82 22.38
C GLU A 338 19.90 11.13 22.23
N PRO A 339 20.05 9.85 22.66
CA PRO A 339 21.25 9.12 22.29
C PRO A 339 21.40 9.37 20.79
N SER A 340 22.57 9.87 20.38
CA SER A 340 22.82 10.38 19.05
C SER A 340 22.66 9.28 18.03
N PHE A 341 21.43 8.91 17.70
CA PHE A 341 21.10 7.81 16.84
C PHE A 341 19.70 8.01 16.24
N VAL A 342 19.76 8.12 14.91
CA VAL A 342 18.80 7.67 13.91
C VAL A 342 17.73 8.65 13.40
N THR A 343 18.18 9.83 12.98
CA THR A 343 17.72 10.36 11.68
C THR A 343 18.80 10.27 10.60
N ASP A 344 20.08 10.17 11.01
CA ASP A 344 21.26 10.14 10.12
C ASP A 344 22.22 8.97 10.40
N ALA A 345 21.79 7.92 11.12
CA ALA A 345 22.67 6.74 11.27
C ALA A 345 22.92 6.17 9.87
N PRO A 346 24.18 6.06 9.40
CA PRO A 346 24.44 5.44 8.12
C PRO A 346 23.80 4.07 8.14
N ILE A 347 23.09 3.75 7.07
CA ILE A 347 22.59 2.41 6.84
C ILE A 347 23.80 1.50 6.95
N VAL A 348 23.80 0.61 7.94
CA VAL A 348 24.83 -0.40 8.04
C VAL A 348 24.51 -1.40 6.95
N ILE A 349 25.26 -1.33 5.86
CA ILE A 349 25.22 -2.30 4.76
C ILE A 349 26.17 -3.43 5.19
N PRO A 350 25.69 -4.65 5.48
CA PRO A 350 26.55 -5.79 5.78
C PRO A 350 27.54 -6.03 4.63
N GLU A 351 28.77 -6.41 4.93
CA GLU A 351 29.81 -6.67 3.91
C GLU A 351 29.40 -7.78 2.91
N ASP A 352 28.47 -8.66 3.29
CA ASP A 352 27.93 -9.74 2.47
C ASP A 352 26.56 -9.42 1.83
N SER A 353 26.04 -8.20 1.99
CA SER A 353 24.78 -7.82 1.35
C SER A 353 25.00 -7.58 -0.15
N PHE A 354 24.24 -8.30 -0.98
CA PHE A 354 24.26 -8.13 -2.43
C PHE A 354 23.73 -6.73 -2.79
N VAL A 355 24.64 -5.78 -2.93
CA VAL A 355 24.36 -4.49 -3.55
C VAL A 355 24.24 -4.74 -5.05
N PHE A 356 23.01 -4.81 -5.56
CA PHE A 356 22.80 -4.51 -6.98
C PHE A 356 22.98 -3.01 -7.14
N ASP A 357 24.15 -2.62 -7.63
CA ASP A 357 24.46 -1.24 -7.96
C ASP A 357 23.54 -0.79 -9.10
N ILE A 358 22.60 0.12 -8.81
CA ILE A 358 21.73 0.74 -9.80
C ILE A 358 22.31 2.12 -10.12
N ASP A 359 23.54 2.14 -10.61
CA ASP A 359 24.10 3.32 -11.27
C ASP A 359 24.35 2.96 -12.75
N GLY A 360 23.29 3.11 -13.55
CA GLY A 360 23.30 3.81 -14.84
C GLY A 360 24.37 3.56 -15.91
N GLU A 361 25.21 2.52 -15.87
CA GLU A 361 26.10 2.16 -16.99
C GLU A 361 25.66 0.86 -17.66
N SER A 362 25.55 0.92 -18.99
CA SER A 362 25.28 -0.21 -19.86
C SER A 362 26.37 -1.27 -19.69
N VAL A 363 26.04 -2.39 -19.06
CA VAL A 363 26.92 -3.56 -19.08
C VAL A 363 26.63 -4.32 -20.37
N ASP A 364 27.57 -4.25 -21.30
CA ASP A 364 27.63 -5.10 -22.47
C ASP A 364 27.63 -6.59 -22.05
N GLU A 365 26.75 -7.35 -22.70
CA GLU A 365 26.80 -8.79 -22.97
C GLU A 365 27.61 -9.66 -21.98
N VAL A 366 26.95 -10.12 -20.90
CA VAL A 366 27.43 -11.31 -20.17
C VAL A 366 26.72 -12.53 -20.75
N THR A 367 27.53 -13.37 -21.40
CA THR A 367 27.16 -14.65 -21.99
C THR A 367 26.59 -15.57 -20.92
N ALA A 368 25.46 -16.21 -21.25
CA ALA A 368 24.88 -17.27 -20.45
C ALA A 368 25.86 -18.45 -20.41
N ASP A 369 26.44 -18.71 -19.25
CA ASP A 369 27.12 -19.98 -19.01
C ASP A 369 26.08 -21.03 -18.60
N SER A 370 26.00 -22.04 -19.45
CA SER A 370 25.07 -23.14 -19.38
C SER A 370 25.72 -24.28 -18.63
N ASP A 371 25.58 -24.36 -17.31
CA ASP A 371 25.90 -25.58 -16.56
C ASP A 371 25.32 -25.54 -15.14
N LEU A 372 24.07 -25.97 -14.98
CA LEU A 372 23.60 -26.66 -13.77
C LEU A 372 22.45 -27.61 -14.16
N ASN A 373 22.82 -28.68 -14.84
CA ASN A 373 22.13 -29.96 -14.75
C ASN A 373 22.90 -30.78 -13.71
N ASP A 374 22.28 -31.08 -12.56
CA ASP A 374 22.20 -32.47 -12.14
C ASP A 374 21.20 -32.68 -10.99
N SER A 375 20.53 -33.80 -11.14
CA SER A 375 19.38 -34.33 -10.42
C SER A 375 19.71 -34.93 -9.05
N GLU A 376 18.73 -34.96 -8.15
CA GLU A 376 18.40 -36.23 -7.48
C GLU A 376 16.92 -36.36 -7.11
N SER A 377 16.41 -37.55 -7.43
CA SER A 377 15.03 -38.03 -7.51
C SER A 377 14.43 -38.41 -6.15
N ALA A 378 13.17 -38.04 -5.88
CA ALA A 378 11.95 -38.86 -5.94
C ALA A 378 11.89 -40.13 -5.06
N HIS A 379 10.87 -40.18 -4.19
CA HIS A 379 10.26 -41.45 -3.76
C HIS A 379 8.80 -41.23 -3.34
N VAL A 380 7.83 -41.55 -4.20
CA VAL A 380 6.61 -42.33 -3.88
C VAL A 380 6.05 -42.86 -5.21
N THR A 381 5.92 -44.18 -5.30
CA THR A 381 5.35 -44.90 -6.44
C THR A 381 3.96 -45.47 -6.09
N VAL A 382 3.05 -45.37 -7.09
CA VAL A 382 2.07 -46.40 -7.54
C VAL A 382 0.74 -46.46 -6.77
N ASP A 383 -0.46 -46.55 -7.36
CA ASP A 383 -1.06 -46.53 -8.72
C ASP A 383 -2.59 -46.32 -8.48
N HIS A 384 -3.51 -45.90 -9.36
CA HIS A 384 -3.78 -46.31 -10.75
C HIS A 384 -4.83 -45.38 -11.43
N THR A 385 -4.53 -45.04 -12.69
CA THR A 385 -5.39 -44.91 -13.90
C THR A 385 -6.62 -43.98 -14.03
N SER A 386 -6.43 -43.06 -15.00
CA SER A 386 -7.28 -42.69 -16.17
C SER A 386 -8.26 -41.51 -16.09
N GLY A 387 -8.11 -40.56 -17.04
CA GLY A 387 -9.16 -39.59 -17.40
C GLY A 387 -8.69 -38.22 -17.88
N SER A 388 -8.47 -38.10 -19.19
CA SER A 388 -8.22 -36.91 -20.04
C SER A 388 -8.70 -35.50 -19.63
N GLY A 389 -7.85 -34.50 -19.93
CA GLY A 389 -8.20 -33.35 -20.80
C GLY A 389 -8.61 -32.03 -20.15
N GLY A 390 -7.78 -30.99 -20.29
CA GLY A 390 -8.16 -29.60 -20.02
C GLY A 390 -6.97 -28.65 -20.01
N ALA A 391 -6.74 -27.97 -21.14
CA ALA A 391 -5.64 -27.03 -21.36
C ALA A 391 -5.80 -25.72 -20.56
N SER A 392 -4.69 -25.27 -19.97
CA SER A 392 -4.47 -23.92 -19.45
C SER A 392 -4.05 -23.00 -20.61
N ALA A 393 -4.69 -21.85 -20.75
CA ALA A 393 -4.35 -20.83 -21.75
C ALA A 393 -3.59 -19.68 -21.09
N ASP A 394 -2.36 -19.49 -21.54
CA ASP A 394 -1.50 -18.31 -21.35
C ASP A 394 -2.11 -17.07 -22.03
N ASN A 395 -2.13 -15.93 -21.33
CA ASN A 395 -2.57 -14.63 -21.85
C ASN A 395 -1.40 -13.66 -22.10
N GLY A 396 -0.36 -14.11 -22.82
CA GLY A 396 0.86 -13.34 -23.10
C GLY A 396 1.01 -12.77 -24.53
N THR A 397 0.01 -12.84 -25.42
CA THR A 397 0.22 -12.64 -26.87
C THR A 397 -0.67 -11.59 -27.57
N SER A 398 -1.58 -10.92 -26.86
CA SER A 398 -2.59 -10.05 -27.52
C SER A 398 -2.07 -8.67 -27.96
N VAL A 399 -1.04 -8.12 -27.32
CA VAL A 399 -0.56 -6.75 -27.60
C VAL A 399 0.36 -6.70 -28.84
N THR A 400 1.22 -7.71 -29.02
CA THR A 400 2.20 -7.74 -30.12
C THR A 400 1.55 -8.00 -31.48
N ILE A 401 0.49 -8.82 -31.52
CA ILE A 401 -0.25 -9.14 -32.75
C ILE A 401 -1.05 -7.92 -33.24
N ALA A 402 -1.63 -7.14 -32.32
CA ALA A 402 -2.40 -5.94 -32.68
C ALA A 402 -1.51 -4.85 -33.33
N VAL A 403 -0.29 -4.67 -32.84
CA VAL A 403 0.67 -3.69 -33.41
C VAL A 403 1.15 -4.12 -34.81
N LEU A 404 1.40 -5.41 -35.02
CA LEU A 404 1.82 -5.95 -36.32
C LEU A 404 0.70 -5.85 -37.39
N ILE A 405 -0.57 -6.06 -37.01
CA ILE A 405 -1.71 -5.94 -37.92
C ILE A 405 -1.92 -4.46 -38.32
N CYS A 406 -1.79 -3.52 -37.38
CA CYS A 406 -1.91 -2.08 -37.67
C CYS A 406 -0.82 -1.58 -38.63
N ALA A 407 0.42 -2.02 -38.45
CA ALA A 407 1.53 -1.65 -39.35
C ALA A 407 1.32 -2.20 -40.78
N ALA A 408 0.82 -3.43 -40.91
CA ALA A 408 0.55 -4.04 -42.22
C ALA A 408 -0.59 -3.33 -42.97
N ILE A 409 -1.64 -2.89 -42.27
CA ILE A 409 -2.77 -2.17 -42.89
C ILE A 409 -2.35 -0.79 -43.38
N ILE A 410 -1.49 -0.09 -42.63
CA ILE A 410 -0.95 1.22 -43.04
C ILE A 410 -0.06 1.10 -44.29
N ALA A 411 0.78 0.06 -44.35
CA ALA A 411 1.61 -0.19 -45.52
C ALA A 411 0.77 -0.49 -46.78
N ILE A 412 -0.28 -1.30 -46.66
CA ILE A 412 -1.19 -1.62 -47.78
C ILE A 412 -1.95 -0.37 -48.24
N GLY A 413 -2.41 0.47 -47.30
CA GLY A 413 -3.07 1.74 -47.61
C GLY A 413 -2.18 2.71 -48.38
N ALA A 414 -0.91 2.81 -48.00
CA ALA A 414 0.06 3.66 -48.70
C ALA A 414 0.34 3.18 -50.13
N VAL A 415 0.45 1.86 -50.36
CA VAL A 415 0.67 1.31 -51.70
C VAL A 415 -0.54 1.56 -52.63
N ILE A 416 -1.76 1.44 -52.11
CA ILE A 416 -2.99 1.68 -52.91
C ILE A 416 -3.11 3.16 -53.30
N ILE A 417 -2.78 4.09 -52.39
CA ILE A 417 -2.80 5.53 -52.68
C ILE A 417 -1.79 5.90 -53.76
N VAL A 418 -0.57 5.34 -53.71
CA VAL A 418 0.46 5.56 -54.75
C VAL A 418 0.03 4.99 -56.11
N PHE A 419 -0.66 3.84 -56.13
CA PHE A 419 -1.14 3.24 -57.36
C PHE A 419 -2.31 3.99 -58.00
N VAL A 420 -3.19 4.60 -57.19
CA VAL A 420 -4.33 5.39 -57.67
C VAL A 420 -3.88 6.78 -58.15
N LEU A 421 -2.87 7.38 -57.53
CA LEU A 421 -2.34 8.69 -57.93
C LEU A 421 -1.44 8.63 -59.18
N LYS A 422 -0.84 7.48 -59.50
CA LYS A 422 -0.06 7.29 -60.74
C LYS A 422 -0.90 6.99 -61.99
N LYS A 423 -2.21 6.80 -61.86
CA LYS A 423 -3.12 6.45 -62.97
C LYS A 423 -4.07 7.59 -63.38
N LYS A 424 -3.79 8.83 -62.96
CA LYS A 424 -4.48 10.04 -63.42
C LYS A 424 -3.56 10.94 -64.21
#